data_AF-A0A4R2R8I2-F1
#
_entry.id   AF-A0A4R2R8I2-F1
#
_cell.length_a   1.000
_cell.length_b   1.000
_cell.length_c   1.000
_cell.angle_alpha   90.00
_cell.angle_beta   90.00
_cell.angle_gamma   90.00
#
_symmetry.space_group_name_H-M   'P 1'
#
loop_
_entity.id
_entity.type
_entity.pdbx_description
1 polymer ?
#
loop_
_entity_poly.entity_id
_entity_poly.type
_entity_poly.pdbx_seq_one_letter_code
_entity_poly.pdbx_strand_id
1 'polypeptide(L)'
;MMTGWIGWPLERIVMLLLGLMFFMIFIQVTLFHYRQNFRHWSMWIPVLATPVDGLALVTLAFYNADWLRVALAVLMGASLVAGAFGSYMHVRGVGERVGGYEVRNFLVGPPAALPGLITIASLLGLILLYWS
;
A
#
# COMPACT_ATOMS: atom_id res chain seq x y z
N MET A 1 -21.69 -12.56 17.69
CA MET A 1 -20.83 -12.23 18.84
C MET A 1 -19.72 -11.31 18.32
N MET A 2 -19.73 -10.03 18.70
CA MET A 2 -18.67 -9.06 18.37
C MET A 2 -17.56 -9.17 19.40
N THR A 3 -16.70 -10.19 19.29
CA THR A 3 -15.62 -10.46 20.26
C THR A 3 -14.25 -9.90 19.84
N GLY A 4 -14.10 -9.39 18.62
CA GLY A 4 -12.80 -9.06 18.01
C GLY A 4 -12.12 -7.76 18.45
N TRP A 5 -12.66 -7.01 19.42
CA TRP A 5 -12.06 -5.72 19.81
C TRP A 5 -11.82 -5.50 21.31
N ILE A 6 -12.07 -6.51 22.15
CA ILE A 6 -11.76 -6.45 23.58
C ILE A 6 -10.29 -6.85 23.79
N GLY A 7 -9.46 -5.96 24.33
CA GLY A 7 -8.03 -6.21 24.55
C GLY A 7 -7.19 -6.05 23.28
N TRP A 8 -6.18 -6.92 23.10
CA TRP A 8 -5.28 -6.93 21.93
C TRP A 8 -5.37 -8.28 21.19
N PRO A 9 -6.50 -8.57 20.52
CA PRO A 9 -6.60 -9.76 19.69
C PRO A 9 -5.68 -9.66 18.47
N LEU A 10 -5.41 -10.80 17.83
CA LEU A 10 -4.44 -10.90 16.76
C LEU A 10 -4.74 -9.94 15.61
N GLU A 11 -6.01 -9.83 15.19
CA GLU A 11 -6.48 -8.92 14.15
C GLU A 11 -6.11 -7.45 14.44
N ARG A 12 -6.25 -7.00 15.70
CA ARG A 12 -5.89 -5.64 16.13
C ARG A 12 -4.37 -5.43 16.08
N ILE A 13 -3.58 -6.41 16.50
CA ILE A 13 -2.11 -6.37 16.44
C ILE A 13 -1.65 -6.33 14.98
N VAL A 14 -2.19 -7.21 14.13
CA VAL A 14 -1.83 -7.27 12.71
C VAL A 14 -2.24 -5.99 11.99
N MET A 15 -3.41 -5.41 12.31
CA MET A 15 -3.83 -4.12 11.76
C MET A 15 -2.85 -2.99 12.12
N LEU A 16 -2.39 -2.94 13.38
CA LEU A 16 -1.36 -1.98 13.81
C LEU A 16 -0.06 -2.18 13.04
N LEU A 17 0.44 -3.42 12.95
CA LEU A 17 1.67 -3.75 12.24
C LEU A 17 1.57 -3.44 10.74
N LEU A 18 0.42 -3.69 10.14
CA LEU A 18 0.16 -3.36 8.74
C LEU A 18 0.15 -1.85 8.53
N GLY A 19 -0.43 -1.07 9.45
CA GLY A 19 -0.35 0.39 9.42
C GLY A 19 1.09 0.91 9.51
N LEU A 20 1.91 0.33 10.39
CA LEU A 20 3.35 0.64 10.48
C LEU A 20 4.11 0.24 9.20
N MET A 21 3.75 -0.90 8.59
CA MET A 21 4.31 -1.31 7.30
C MET A 21 4.01 -0.28 6.20
N PHE A 22 2.79 0.26 6.14
CA PHE A 22 2.43 1.33 5.21
C PHE A 22 3.27 2.59 5.40
N PHE A 23 3.62 2.96 6.64
CA PHE A 23 4.58 4.06 6.88
C PHE A 23 6.00 3.74 6.39
N MET A 24 6.45 2.49 6.52
CA MET A 24 7.74 2.06 5.95
C MET A 24 7.73 2.07 4.43
N ILE A 25 6.60 1.67 3.82
CA ILE A 25 6.38 1.80 2.37
C ILE A 25 6.40 3.27 1.97
N PHE A 26 5.73 4.16 2.72
CA PHE A 26 5.73 5.60 2.46
C PHE A 26 7.16 6.17 2.39
N ILE A 27 8.02 5.82 3.36
CA ILE A 27 9.42 6.26 3.36
C ILE A 27 10.12 5.78 2.08
N GLN A 28 10.02 4.48 1.75
CA GLN A 28 10.65 3.94 0.55
C GLN A 28 10.11 4.60 -0.72
N VAL A 29 8.79 4.64 -0.89
CA VAL A 29 8.11 5.23 -2.04
C VAL A 29 8.55 6.67 -2.21
N THR A 30 8.56 7.48 -1.14
CA THR A 30 9.03 8.87 -1.18
C THR A 30 10.47 8.98 -1.66
N LEU A 31 11.38 8.17 -1.12
CA LEU A 31 12.80 8.18 -1.51
C LEU A 31 13.00 7.76 -2.97
N PHE A 32 12.32 6.71 -3.42
CA PHE A 32 12.38 6.29 -4.82
C PHE A 32 11.78 7.34 -5.74
N HIS A 33 10.67 7.97 -5.35
CA HIS A 33 9.98 8.96 -6.17
C HIS A 33 10.75 10.28 -6.25
N TYR A 34 11.36 10.72 -5.15
CA TYR A 34 12.22 11.89 -5.11
C TYR A 34 13.45 11.77 -6.03
N ARG A 35 14.00 10.56 -6.19
CA ARG A 35 15.16 10.30 -7.05
C ARG A 35 14.84 10.29 -8.55
N GLN A 36 13.56 10.26 -8.93
CA GLN A 36 13.15 10.12 -10.33
C GLN A 36 12.60 11.44 -10.88
N ASN A 37 12.75 11.64 -12.19
CA ASN A 37 12.19 12.80 -12.88
C ASN A 37 10.84 12.44 -13.51
N PHE A 38 9.77 12.50 -12.71
CA PHE A 38 8.44 12.12 -13.20
C PHE A 38 7.85 13.13 -14.17
N ARG A 39 7.19 12.62 -15.20
CA ARG A 39 6.50 13.41 -16.23
C ARG A 39 5.00 13.51 -15.99
N HIS A 40 4.46 12.71 -15.07
CA HIS A 40 3.03 12.66 -14.75
C HIS A 40 2.82 12.80 -13.25
N TRP A 41 1.92 13.70 -12.86
CA TRP A 41 1.59 13.96 -11.46
C TRP A 41 1.02 12.73 -10.75
N SER A 42 0.33 11.85 -11.49
CA SER A 42 -0.30 10.64 -10.95
C SER A 42 0.71 9.66 -10.33
N MET A 43 1.99 9.76 -10.68
CA MET A 43 3.06 8.98 -10.05
C MET A 43 3.29 9.37 -8.57
N TRP A 44 2.80 10.54 -8.13
CA TRP A 44 2.87 10.96 -6.73
C TRP A 44 1.70 10.48 -5.87
N ILE A 45 0.67 9.87 -6.47
CA ILE A 45 -0.46 9.29 -5.74
C ILE A 45 0.00 8.32 -4.63
N PRO A 46 0.87 7.32 -4.88
CA PRO A 46 1.29 6.39 -3.82
C PRO A 46 2.10 7.07 -2.69
N VAL A 47 2.75 8.20 -2.95
CA VAL A 47 3.47 8.99 -1.93
C VAL A 47 2.49 9.57 -0.91
N LEU A 48 1.29 9.99 -1.35
CA LEU A 48 0.25 10.50 -0.45
C LEU A 48 -0.65 9.40 0.10
N ALA A 49 -0.99 8.39 -0.70
CA ALA A 49 -1.93 7.33 -0.31
C ALA A 49 -1.35 6.46 0.83
N THR A 50 -0.10 6.00 0.70
CA THR A 50 0.49 5.06 1.67
C THR A 50 0.57 5.58 3.12
N PRO A 51 0.89 6.86 3.43
CA PRO A 51 0.82 7.35 4.81
C PRO A 51 -0.62 7.55 5.30
N VAL A 52 -1.57 7.86 4.40
CA VAL A 52 -3.00 7.95 4.75
C VAL A 52 -3.56 6.58 5.13
N ASP A 53 -3.24 5.56 4.34
CA ASP A 53 -3.55 4.16 4.60
C ASP A 53 -2.99 3.70 5.95
N GLY A 54 -1.70 3.99 6.18
CA GLY A 54 -1.02 3.70 7.45
C GLY A 54 -1.71 4.35 8.64
N LEU A 55 -2.05 5.64 8.52
CA LEU A 55 -2.74 6.39 9.58
C LEU A 55 -4.13 5.81 9.86
N ALA A 56 -4.91 5.46 8.83
CA ALA A 56 -6.24 4.88 8.98
C ALA A 56 -6.20 3.53 9.70
N LEU A 57 -5.27 2.64 9.31
CA LEU A 57 -5.05 1.33 9.96
C LEU A 57 -4.65 1.48 11.43
N VAL A 58 -3.67 2.33 11.72
CA VAL A 58 -3.23 2.58 13.10
C VAL A 58 -4.37 3.17 13.92
N THR A 59 -5.09 4.15 13.37
CA THR A 59 -6.20 4.80 14.08
C THR A 59 -7.29 3.79 14.39
N LEU A 60 -7.68 2.95 13.44
CA LEU A 60 -8.71 1.93 13.67
C LEU A 60 -8.28 0.96 14.77
N ALA A 61 -6.99 0.56 14.79
CA ALA A 61 -6.43 -0.28 15.83
C ALA A 61 -6.52 0.33 17.25
N PHE A 62 -6.69 1.65 17.42
CA PHE A 62 -6.91 2.27 18.74
C PHE A 62 -8.34 2.74 18.96
N TYR A 63 -9.06 3.05 17.89
CA TYR A 63 -10.38 3.66 17.91
C TYR A 63 -11.29 2.95 16.90
N ASN A 64 -12.06 1.98 17.40
CA ASN A 64 -13.01 1.24 16.59
C ASN A 64 -14.28 2.05 16.37
N ALA A 65 -14.43 2.65 15.19
CA ALA A 65 -15.61 3.41 14.81
C ALA A 65 -16.13 2.95 13.45
N ASP A 66 -17.46 2.84 13.31
CA ASP A 66 -18.11 2.33 12.10
C ASP A 66 -17.75 3.16 10.85
N TRP A 67 -17.71 4.49 10.99
CA TRP A 67 -17.32 5.37 9.89
C TRP A 67 -15.87 5.14 9.45
N LEU A 68 -14.97 4.82 10.38
CA LEU A 68 -13.56 4.58 10.09
C LEU A 68 -13.36 3.23 9.43
N ARG A 69 -14.17 2.22 9.78
CA ARG A 69 -14.22 0.95 9.06
C ARG A 69 -14.63 1.15 7.59
N VAL A 70 -15.69 1.92 7.34
CA VAL A 70 -16.13 2.24 5.98
C VAL A 70 -15.04 3.02 5.22
N ALA A 71 -14.44 4.03 5.85
CA ALA A 71 -13.35 4.79 5.24
C ALA A 71 -12.15 3.89 4.90
N LEU A 72 -11.75 3.00 5.82
CA LEU A 72 -10.67 2.05 5.60
C LEU A 72 -10.99 1.07 4.46
N ALA A 73 -12.23 0.58 4.35
CA ALA A 73 -12.63 -0.28 3.22
C ALA A 73 -12.44 0.44 1.87
N VAL A 74 -12.82 1.71 1.79
CA VAL A 74 -12.64 2.53 0.57
C VAL A 74 -11.17 2.75 0.27
N LEU A 75 -10.39 3.15 1.28
CA LEU A 75 -8.94 3.39 1.15
C LEU A 75 -8.21 2.13 0.68
N MET A 76 -8.42 0.99 1.36
CA MET A 76 -7.79 -0.28 1.00
C MET A 76 -8.25 -0.78 -0.37
N GLY A 77 -9.53 -0.60 -0.73
CA GLY A 77 -10.01 -0.92 -2.07
C GLY A 77 -9.35 -0.07 -3.15
N ALA A 78 -9.20 1.24 -2.92
CA ALA A 78 -8.53 2.13 -3.85
C ALA A 78 -7.04 1.80 -3.99
N SER A 79 -6.33 1.60 -2.88
CA SER A 79 -4.90 1.25 -2.87
C SER A 79 -4.62 -0.14 -3.43
N LEU A 80 -5.55 -1.09 -3.31
CA LEU A 80 -5.48 -2.39 -3.97
C LEU A 80 -5.46 -2.23 -5.50
N VAL A 81 -6.41 -1.47 -6.05
CA VAL A 81 -6.51 -1.23 -7.50
C VAL A 81 -5.32 -0.39 -7.99
N ALA A 82 -4.97 0.67 -7.27
CA ALA A 82 -3.86 1.54 -7.62
C ALA A 82 -2.51 0.82 -7.56
N GLY A 83 -2.30 -0.03 -6.56
CA GLY A 83 -1.11 -0.87 -6.44
C GLY A 83 -0.98 -1.84 -7.61
N ALA A 84 -2.06 -2.54 -7.96
CA ALA A 84 -2.08 -3.49 -9.08
C ALA A 84 -1.79 -2.79 -10.41
N PHE A 85 -2.43 -1.64 -10.65
CA PHE A 85 -2.17 -0.82 -11.82
C PHE A 85 -0.73 -0.27 -11.83
N GLY A 86 -0.23 0.19 -10.69
CA GLY A 86 1.15 0.64 -10.52
C GLY A 86 2.17 -0.46 -10.82
N SER A 87 1.92 -1.69 -10.39
CA SER A 87 2.76 -2.86 -10.71
C SER A 87 2.80 -3.10 -12.21
N TYR A 88 1.66 -3.08 -12.89
CA TYR A 88 1.60 -3.19 -14.34
C TYR A 88 2.41 -2.09 -15.03
N MET A 89 2.23 -0.83 -14.61
CA MET A 89 2.94 0.31 -15.19
C MET A 89 4.47 0.23 -14.95
N HIS A 90 4.90 -0.23 -13.78
CA HIS A 90 6.32 -0.42 -13.47
C HIS A 90 6.93 -1.53 -14.33
N VAL A 91 6.25 -2.68 -14.46
CA VAL A 91 6.71 -3.77 -15.33
C VAL A 91 6.77 -3.30 -16.77
N ARG A 92 5.71 -2.63 -17.28
CA ARG A 92 5.71 -2.07 -18.64
C ARG A 92 6.89 -1.11 -18.86
N GLY A 93 7.14 -0.22 -17.89
CA GLY A 93 8.25 0.72 -17.94
C GLY A 93 9.64 0.07 -17.93
N VAL A 94 9.79 -1.13 -17.36
CA VAL A 94 11.01 -1.94 -17.51
C VAL A 94 11.20 -2.36 -18.97
N GLY A 95 10.12 -2.85 -19.61
CA GLY A 95 10.14 -3.29 -21.01
C GLY A 95 10.41 -2.17 -22.03
N GLU A 96 10.12 -0.91 -21.67
CA GLU A 96 10.41 0.27 -22.50
C GLU A 96 11.92 0.65 -22.51
N ARG A 97 12.76 0.02 -21.68
CA ARG A 97 14.21 0.27 -21.64
C ARG A 97 14.94 -0.50 -22.75
N VAL A 98 16.15 -0.05 -23.09
CA VAL A 98 17.03 -0.76 -24.04
C VAL A 98 17.35 -2.16 -23.52
N GLY A 99 17.12 -3.18 -24.35
CA GLY A 99 17.20 -4.59 -23.95
C GLY A 99 15.93 -5.15 -23.30
N GLY A 100 14.84 -4.37 -23.20
CA GLY A 100 13.54 -4.85 -22.74
C GLY A 100 13.58 -5.44 -21.32
N TYR A 101 13.06 -6.66 -21.16
CA TYR A 101 12.91 -7.35 -19.87
C TYR A 101 14.16 -8.08 -19.37
N GLU A 102 15.35 -7.69 -19.81
CA GLU A 102 16.58 -8.21 -19.23
C GLU A 102 16.66 -7.92 -17.72
N VAL A 103 17.20 -8.87 -16.93
CA VAL A 103 17.27 -8.77 -15.45
C VAL A 103 17.89 -7.46 -14.98
N ARG A 104 18.93 -6.96 -15.68
CA ARG A 104 19.56 -5.66 -15.36
C ARG A 104 18.55 -4.52 -15.31
N ASN A 105 17.54 -4.53 -16.18
CA ASN A 105 16.54 -3.47 -16.26
C ASN A 105 15.54 -3.54 -15.10
N PHE A 106 15.30 -4.70 -14.50
CA PHE A 106 14.55 -4.82 -13.25
C PHE A 106 15.34 -4.31 -12.03
N LEU A 107 16.68 -4.39 -12.07
CA LEU A 107 17.54 -3.93 -10.98
C LEU A 107 17.75 -2.41 -10.97
N VAL A 108 17.79 -1.78 -12.15
CA VAL A 108 18.04 -0.32 -12.28
C VAL A 108 16.81 0.49 -12.69
N GLY A 109 15.77 -0.16 -13.19
CA GLY A 109 14.54 0.48 -13.66
C GLY A 109 13.53 0.75 -12.55
N PRO A 110 12.27 1.05 -12.91
CA PRO A 110 11.20 1.23 -11.94
C PRO A 110 11.05 -0.01 -11.05
N PRO A 111 10.96 0.14 -9.72
CA PRO A 111 10.91 -0.99 -8.81
C PRO A 111 9.54 -1.69 -8.90
N ALA A 112 9.46 -2.81 -9.62
CA ALA A 112 8.19 -3.51 -9.89
C ALA A 112 7.54 -4.13 -8.63
N ALA A 113 8.34 -4.51 -7.63
CA ALA A 113 7.87 -5.16 -6.43
C ALA A 113 7.13 -4.21 -5.47
N LEU A 114 7.51 -2.93 -5.41
CA LEU A 114 6.97 -1.97 -4.43
C LEU A 114 5.45 -1.72 -4.57
N PRO A 115 4.91 -1.45 -5.77
CA PRO A 115 3.45 -1.36 -5.94
C PRO A 115 2.73 -2.70 -5.64
N GLY A 116 3.43 -3.81 -5.83
CA GLY A 116 2.92 -5.15 -5.49
C GLY A 116 2.76 -5.32 -3.97
N LEU A 117 3.69 -4.78 -3.18
CA LEU A 117 3.58 -4.76 -1.72
C LEU A 117 2.37 -3.94 -1.26
N ILE A 118 2.09 -2.79 -1.89
CA ILE A 118 0.88 -2.00 -1.63
C ILE A 118 -0.37 -2.82 -1.93
N THR A 119 -0.39 -3.54 -3.06
CA THR A 119 -1.51 -4.41 -3.48
C THR A 119 -1.81 -5.47 -2.42
N ILE A 120 -0.79 -6.23 -2.01
CA ILE A 120 -0.93 -7.32 -1.03
C ILE A 120 -1.29 -6.77 0.34
N ALA A 121 -0.64 -5.69 0.78
CA ALA A 121 -0.95 -5.06 2.07
C ALA A 121 -2.39 -4.54 2.11
N SER A 122 -2.88 -3.93 1.03
CA SER A 122 -4.26 -3.45 0.93
C SER A 122 -5.26 -4.61 0.95
N LEU A 123 -4.97 -5.71 0.25
CA LEU A 123 -5.79 -6.92 0.30
C LEU A 123 -5.86 -7.51 1.72
N LEU A 124 -4.72 -7.58 2.41
CA LEU A 124 -4.67 -8.02 3.81
C LEU A 124 -5.47 -7.09 4.73
N GLY A 125 -5.41 -5.78 4.50
CA GLY A 125 -6.21 -4.79 5.22
C GLY A 125 -7.72 -5.02 5.06
N LEU A 126 -8.19 -5.30 3.83
CA LEU A 126 -9.58 -5.67 3.57
C LEU A 126 -9.96 -6.98 4.25
N ILE A 127 -9.11 -8.01 4.17
CA ILE A 127 -9.35 -9.30 4.83
C ILE A 127 -9.50 -9.08 6.33
N LEU A 128 -8.58 -8.36 6.98
CA LEU A 128 -8.65 -8.09 8.41
C LEU A 128 -9.91 -7.31 8.79
N LEU A 129 -10.30 -6.33 7.98
CA LEU A 129 -11.48 -5.51 8.23
C LEU A 129 -12.79 -6.32 8.20
N TYR A 130 -12.90 -7.30 7.29
CA TYR A 130 -14.11 -8.14 7.15
C TYR A 130 -14.03 -9.48 7.90
N TRP A 131 -12.86 -9.83 8.43
CA TRP A 131 -12.66 -10.97 9.31
C TRP A 131 -12.93 -10.63 10.79
N SER A 132 -12.85 -9.34 11.17
CA SER A 132 -12.87 -8.85 12.56
C SER A 132 -14.19 -8.24 13.05
#